data_AF-A0A1B0D037-F1
#
_entry.id   AF-A0A1B0D037-F1
#
_cell.length_a   1.000
_cell.length_b   1.000
_cell.length_c   1.000
_cell.angle_alpha   90.00
_cell.angle_beta   90.00
_cell.angle_gamma   90.00
#
_symmetry.space_group_name_H-M   'P 1'
#
loop_
_entity.id
_entity.type
_entity.pdbx_description
1 polymer ?
#
loop_
_entity_poly.entity_id
_entity_poly.type
_entity_poly.pdbx_seq_one_letter_code
_entity_poly.pdbx_strand_id
1 'polypeptide(L)'
;MALIMSIGIKPEKHQTGTLINDRYILTSATQLFGHTPHMYKVALGIHLMCQNEFTSTIYSVQEIIIHPAFYNTTSLNNIALLKISVPVLFSHHITPICLPSP
;
A
#
# COMPACT_ATOMS: atom_id res chain seq x y z
N MET A 1 -2.77 -3.57 17.33
CA MET A 1 -3.97 -3.27 16.52
C MET A 1 -3.47 -2.81 15.16
N ALA A 2 -3.46 -3.72 14.18
CA ALA A 2 -2.90 -3.49 12.86
C ALA A 2 -3.92 -2.74 12.01
N LEU A 3 -3.69 -1.46 11.74
CA LEU A 3 -4.63 -0.67 10.96
C LEU A 3 -4.45 -0.95 9.47
N ILE A 4 -5.56 -1.42 8.90
CA ILE A 4 -5.82 -1.67 7.49
C ILE A 4 -5.40 -0.44 6.68
N MET A 5 -4.54 -0.62 5.68
CA MET A 5 -4.24 0.45 4.73
C MET A 5 -5.08 0.29 3.48
N SER A 6 -5.73 1.39 3.12
CA SER A 6 -6.36 1.52 1.82
C SER A 6 -5.37 2.14 0.84
N ILE A 7 -5.03 1.37 -0.18
CA ILE A 7 -4.45 1.87 -1.42
C ILE A 7 -5.64 2.31 -2.29
N GLY A 8 -5.82 3.62 -2.47
CA GLY A 8 -6.88 4.16 -3.32
C GLY A 8 -6.42 4.21 -4.78
N ILE A 9 -7.07 3.42 -5.64
CA ILE A 9 -7.01 3.59 -7.10
C ILE A 9 -8.28 4.30 -7.54
N LYS A 10 -8.20 5.60 -7.82
CA LYS A 10 -9.36 6.40 -8.25
C LYS A 10 -10.51 6.37 -7.20
N PRO A 11 -11.50 7.25 -7.30
CA PRO A 11 -12.57 7.33 -6.29
C PRO A 11 -13.41 6.04 -6.10
N GLU A 12 -13.30 5.03 -6.98
CA GLU A 12 -14.24 3.90 -7.02
C GLU A 12 -13.66 2.53 -6.63
N LYS A 13 -12.33 2.34 -6.56
CA LYS A 13 -11.74 1.03 -6.22
C LYS A 13 -10.68 1.12 -5.11
N HIS A 14 -11.06 0.63 -3.95
CA HIS A 14 -10.16 0.51 -2.79
C HIS A 14 -9.42 -0.84 -2.85
N GLN A 15 -8.10 -0.78 -2.71
CA GLN A 15 -7.23 -1.94 -2.60
C GLN A 15 -6.58 -1.96 -1.23
N THR A 16 -6.10 -3.12 -0.79
CA THR A 16 -5.49 -3.30 0.52
C THR A 16 -3.98 -3.43 0.41
N GLY A 17 -3.27 -2.88 1.39
CA GLY A 17 -1.82 -3.00 1.51
C GLY A 17 -1.38 -3.00 2.96
N THR A 18 -0.09 -3.25 3.17
CA THR A 18 0.52 -3.25 4.50
C THR A 18 1.87 -2.53 4.51
N LEU A 19 2.00 -1.50 5.32
CA LEU A 19 3.23 -0.75 5.62
C LEU A 19 4.20 -1.69 6.33
N ILE A 20 5.37 -1.89 5.73
CA ILE A 20 6.42 -2.77 6.26
C ILE A 20 7.63 -1.98 6.78
N ASN A 21 7.72 -0.69 6.46
CA ASN A 21 8.69 0.26 7.01
C ASN A 21 8.20 1.70 6.73
N ASP A 22 9.06 2.70 6.83
CA ASP A 22 8.70 4.11 6.63
C ASP A 22 8.44 4.50 5.17
N ARG A 23 8.61 3.60 4.19
CA ARG A 23 8.54 3.97 2.76
C ARG A 23 7.86 2.94 1.85
N TYR A 24 7.66 1.71 2.31
CA TYR A 24 7.18 0.63 1.47
C TYR A 24 5.87 0.04 1.98
N ILE A 25 4.93 -0.12 1.05
CA ILE A 25 3.67 -0.83 1.25
C ILE A 25 3.75 -2.15 0.49
N LEU A 26 3.57 -3.25 1.21
CA LEU A 26 3.39 -4.59 0.68
C LEU A 26 1.95 -4.82 0.24
N THR A 27 1.77 -5.36 -0.96
CA THR A 27 0.44 -5.62 -1.53
C THR A 27 0.52 -6.74 -2.58
N SER A 28 -0.61 -7.03 -3.24
CA SER A 28 -0.70 -8.02 -4.31
C SER A 28 -0.21 -7.46 -5.64
N ALA A 29 0.58 -8.24 -6.39
CA ALA A 29 0.98 -7.88 -7.74
C ALA A 29 -0.21 -7.76 -8.70
N THR A 30 -1.20 -8.64 -8.61
CA THR A 30 -2.42 -8.62 -9.45
C THR A 30 -3.18 -7.29 -9.32
N GLN A 31 -3.09 -6.62 -8.17
CA GLN A 31 -3.70 -5.31 -7.95
C GLN A 31 -3.01 -4.16 -8.70
N LEU A 32 -1.72 -4.32 -8.99
CA LEU A 32 -0.84 -3.27 -9.53
C LEU A 32 -0.40 -3.52 -10.98
N PHE A 33 -0.44 -4.77 -11.43
CA PHE A 33 0.03 -5.18 -12.75
C PHE A 33 -0.65 -4.38 -13.87
N GLY A 34 0.15 -3.81 -14.78
CA GLY A 34 -0.32 -3.00 -15.91
C GLY A 34 -0.67 -1.54 -15.59
N HIS A 35 -0.48 -1.08 -14.35
CA HIS A 35 -0.75 0.30 -13.94
C HIS A 35 0.52 1.11 -13.67
N THR A 36 0.39 2.43 -13.64
CA THR A 36 1.51 3.36 -13.38
C THR A 36 1.41 4.00 -11.99
N PRO A 37 2.54 4.40 -11.37
CA PRO A 37 2.54 4.98 -10.02
C PRO A 37 1.56 6.15 -9.81
N HIS A 38 1.41 7.02 -10.81
CA HIS A 38 0.54 8.20 -10.73
C HIS A 38 -0.96 7.88 -10.59
N MET A 39 -1.36 6.64 -10.90
CA MET A 39 -2.74 6.19 -10.71
C MET A 39 -3.09 5.87 -9.26
N TYR A 40 -2.09 5.85 -8.37
CA TYR A 40 -2.23 5.41 -6.99
C TYR A 40 -1.98 6.52 -5.99
N LYS A 41 -2.78 6.47 -4.92
CA LYS A 41 -2.53 7.17 -3.67
C LYS A 41 -2.59 6.17 -2.53
N VAL A 42 -1.70 6.32 -1.56
CA VAL A 42 -1.69 5.49 -0.35
C VAL A 42 -2.26 6.31 0.77
N ALA A 43 -3.33 5.83 1.42
CA ALA A 43 -3.87 6.48 2.60
C ALA A 43 -3.56 5.63 3.83
N LEU A 44 -2.91 6.25 4.82
CA LEU A 44 -2.50 5.61 6.08
C LEU A 44 -3.27 6.24 7.25
N GLY A 45 -3.49 5.48 8.32
CA GLY A 45 -4.15 5.98 9.53
C GLY A 45 -5.67 6.10 9.44
N ILE A 46 -6.29 5.36 8.51
CA ILE A 46 -7.75 5.25 8.36
C ILE A 46 -8.27 4.12 9.25
N HIS A 47 -9.25 4.41 10.09
CA HIS A 47 -10.03 3.44 10.85
C HIS A 47 -11.39 3.17 10.18
N LEU A 48 -12.08 4.21 9.70
CA LEU A 48 -13.35 4.10 8.97
C LEU A 48 -13.25 4.63 7.52
N MET A 49 -13.38 3.71 6.55
CA MET A 49 -13.17 3.96 5.11
C MET A 49 -14.10 5.03 4.49
N CYS A 50 -15.28 5.29 5.08
CA CYS A 50 -16.28 6.23 4.55
C CYS A 50 -16.31 7.58 5.28
N GLN A 51 -15.44 7.78 6.28
CA GLN A 51 -15.35 9.03 7.00
C GLN A 51 -13.99 9.67 6.73
N ASN A 52 -13.99 10.96 6.45
CA ASN A 52 -12.77 11.73 6.30
C ASN A 52 -12.17 11.96 7.70
N GLU A 53 -11.46 10.95 8.22
CA GLU A 53 -10.86 11.01 9.55
C GLU A 53 -9.62 11.92 9.54
N PHE A 54 -9.53 12.78 10.55
CA PHE A 54 -8.41 13.71 10.76
C PHE A 54 -7.05 13.01 10.93
N THR A 55 -7.03 11.71 11.23
CA THR A 55 -5.82 10.90 11.40
C THR A 55 -5.28 10.35 10.08
N SER A 56 -6.03 10.47 8.99
CA SER A 56 -5.62 9.93 7.70
C SER A 56 -4.60 10.82 7.01
N THR A 57 -3.54 10.22 6.47
CA THR A 57 -2.53 10.93 5.67
C THR A 57 -2.38 10.26 4.31
N ILE A 58 -2.39 11.08 3.25
CA ILE A 58 -2.33 10.61 1.86
C ILE A 58 -0.93 10.84 1.29
N TYR A 59 -0.36 9.78 0.71
CA TYR A 59 0.96 9.77 0.11
C TYR A 59 0.87 9.49 -1.39
N SER A 60 1.71 10.17 -2.18
CA SER A 60 1.94 9.84 -3.58
C SER A 60 2.82 8.60 -3.71
N VAL A 61 2.57 7.78 -4.72
CA VAL A 61 3.42 6.65 -5.08
C VAL A 61 4.51 7.12 -6.03
N GLN A 62 5.76 6.82 -5.69
CA GLN A 62 6.94 7.05 -6.52
C GLN A 62 7.18 5.89 -7.48
N GLU A 63 7.02 4.65 -7.02
CA GLU A 63 7.42 3.46 -7.76
C GLU A 63 6.52 2.27 -7.43
N ILE A 64 6.22 1.46 -8.45
CA ILE A 64 5.56 0.16 -8.33
C ILE A 64 6.60 -0.91 -8.63
N ILE A 65 6.83 -1.81 -7.69
CA ILE A 65 7.81 -2.89 -7.80
C ILE A 65 7.05 -4.22 -7.76
N ILE A 66 6.83 -4.81 -8.93
CA ILE A 66 6.22 -6.14 -9.05
C ILE A 66 7.30 -7.20 -8.85
N HIS A 67 6.98 -8.29 -8.14
CA HIS A 67 7.90 -9.42 -8.03
C HIS A 67 8.28 -9.93 -9.44
N PRO A 68 9.59 -10.11 -9.74
CA PRO A 68 10.05 -10.38 -11.11
C PRO A 68 9.51 -11.71 -11.67
N ALA A 69 9.22 -12.67 -10.81
CA ALA A 69 8.62 -13.95 -11.18
C ALA A 69 7.07 -13.97 -11.08
N PHE A 70 6.41 -12.82 -10.95
CA PHE A 70 4.95 -12.76 -10.95
C PHE A 70 4.38 -13.25 -12.28
N TYR A 71 3.45 -14.20 -12.22
CA TYR A 71 2.79 -14.74 -13.41
C TYR A 71 1.28 -14.56 -13.35
N ASN A 72 0.78 -13.53 -14.05
CA ASN A 72 -0.60 -13.06 -13.96
C ASN A 72 -1.65 -14.16 -14.17
N THR A 73 -1.45 -15.06 -15.13
CA THR A 73 -2.40 -16.15 -15.45
C THR A 73 -2.63 -17.10 -14.28
N THR A 74 -1.60 -17.38 -13.48
CA THR A 74 -1.68 -18.32 -12.34
C THR A 74 -1.69 -17.63 -10.98
N SER A 75 -1.43 -16.32 -10.95
CA SER A 75 -1.14 -15.57 -9.73
C SER A 75 0.03 -16.15 -8.91
N LEU A 76 0.96 -16.87 -9.53
CA LEU A 76 2.22 -17.26 -8.88
C LEU A 76 3.04 -16.01 -8.56
N ASN A 77 3.67 -16.01 -7.38
CA ASN A 77 4.44 -14.88 -6.85
C ASN A 77 3.64 -13.56 -6.84
N ASN A 78 2.37 -13.63 -6.40
CA ASN A 78 1.47 -12.49 -6.32
C ASN A 78 1.81 -11.53 -5.16
N ILE A 79 2.94 -10.87 -5.27
CA ILE A 79 3.48 -9.95 -4.26
C ILE A 79 4.12 -8.75 -4.95
N ALA A 80 3.90 -7.56 -4.41
CA ALA A 80 4.45 -6.32 -4.94
C ALA A 80 4.66 -5.29 -3.84
N LEU A 81 5.52 -4.31 -4.12
CA LEU A 81 5.76 -3.16 -3.26
C LEU A 81 5.32 -1.87 -3.96
N LEU A 82 4.65 -1.00 -3.20
CA LEU A 82 4.54 0.42 -3.53
C LEU A 82 5.57 1.19 -2.71
N LYS A 83 6.39 1.99 -3.38
CA LYS A 83 7.28 2.95 -2.73
C LYS A 83 6.62 4.31 -2.75
N ILE A 84 6.38 4.90 -1.58
CA ILE A 84 5.84 6.25 -1.48
C ILE A 84 6.94 7.31 -1.64
N SER A 85 6.56 8.49 -2.11
CA SER A 85 7.51 9.56 -2.47
C SER A 85 8.24 10.18 -1.28
N VAL A 86 7.62 10.19 -0.11
CA VAL A 86 8.17 10.75 1.13
C VAL A 86 8.03 9.73 2.27
N PRO A 87 8.98 9.67 3.23
CA PRO A 87 8.86 8.80 4.38
C PRO A 87 7.61 9.09 5.21
N VAL A 88 7.00 8.04 5.74
CA VAL A 88 5.89 8.10 6.69
C VAL A 88 6.41 8.63 8.03
N LEU A 89 5.68 9.58 8.62
CA LEU A 89 5.85 9.92 10.03
C LEU A 89 5.01 8.96 10.87
N PHE A 90 5.68 8.10 11.64
CA PHE A 90 5.00 7.15 12.51
C PHE A 90 4.26 7.84 13.65
N SER A 91 3.14 7.24 14.05
CA SER A 91 2.28 7.73 15.13
C SER A 91 1.56 6.56 15.79
N HIS A 92 0.78 6.82 16.83
CA HIS A 92 -0.07 5.79 17.45
C HIS A 92 -1.06 5.12 16.47
N HIS A 93 -1.36 5.76 15.34
CA HIS A 93 -2.28 5.26 14.32
C HIS A 93 -1.58 4.75 13.05
N ILE A 94 -0.27 5.00 12.91
CA ILE A 94 0.51 4.62 11.72
C ILE A 94 1.80 3.98 12.17
N THR A 95 1.84 2.65 12.12
CA THR A 95 3.02 1.85 12.44
C THR A 95 3.18 0.72 11.43
N PRO A 96 4.42 0.33 11.08
CA PRO A 96 4.65 -0.79 10.19
C PRO A 96 4.40 -2.13 10.90
N ILE A 97 4.14 -3.18 10.12
CA ILE A 97 4.17 -4.55 10.63
C ILE A 97 5.60 -5.08 10.70
N CYS A 98 5.82 -6.08 11.56
CA CYS A 98 7.06 -6.86 11.52
C CYS A 98 6.99 -7.90 10.40
N LEU A 99 8.09 -8.05 9.65
CA LEU A 99 8.28 -9.18 8.76
C LEU A 99 8.99 -10.32 9.51
N PRO A 100 8.77 -11.59 9.10
CA PRO A 100 9.53 -12.71 9.66
C PRO A 100 11.03 -12.51 9.44
N SER A 101 11.84 -13.02 10.37
CA SER A 101 13.28 -13.10 10.16
C SER A 101 13.59 -14.04 8.99
N PRO A 102 14.73 -13.84 8.29
CA PRO A 102 15.22 -14.77 7.29
C PRO A 102 15.34 -16.21 7.80
#